data_AF-K9CWA6-F1
#
_entry.id   AF-K9CWA6-F1
#
_cell.length_a   1.000
_cell.length_b   1.000
_cell.length_c   1.000
_cell.angle_alpha   90.00
_cell.angle_beta   90.00
_cell.angle_gamma   90.00
#
_symmetry.space_group_name_H-M   'P 1'
#
loop_
_entity.id
_entity.type
_entity.pdbx_description
1 polymer ?
#
loop_
_entity_poly.entity_id
_entity_poly.type
_entity_poly.pdbx_seq_one_letter_code
_entity_poly.pdbx_strand_id
1 'polypeptide(L)' 'MKLQELDVIRLADGREGTIVNIQDDRRGRAFLIELDGVEFFDWPYVREADIAAVVWHAADKTAPPRTKTVLSA' A
#
# COMPACT_ATOMS: atom_id res chain seq x y z
N MET A 1 -2.70 12.45 -6.25
CA MET A 1 -2.71 11.13 -6.91
C MET A 1 -4.06 10.47 -6.62
N LYS A 2 -4.68 9.74 -7.55
CA LYS A 2 -5.97 9.06 -7.25
C LYS A 2 -5.70 7.63 -6.80
N LEU A 3 -5.81 7.40 -5.50
CA LEU A 3 -5.61 6.10 -4.85
C LEU A 3 -6.94 5.41 -4.57
N GLN A 4 -6.94 4.08 -4.63
CA GLN A 4 -8.06 3.21 -4.27
C GLN A 4 -7.57 1.96 -3.52
N GLU A 5 -8.51 1.21 -2.95
CA GLU A 5 -8.22 -0.10 -2.37
C GLU A 5 -7.64 -1.05 -3.42
N LEU A 6 -6.75 -1.93 -2.97
CA LEU A 6 -5.94 -2.88 -3.74
C LEU A 6 -4.85 -2.26 -4.61
N ASP A 7 -4.70 -0.94 -4.68
CA ASP A 7 -3.50 -0.34 -5.28
C ASP A 7 -2.26 -0.76 -4.47
N VAL A 8 -1.17 -1.09 -5.17
CA VAL A 8 0.14 -1.34 -4.57
C VAL A 8 0.95 -0.06 -4.63
N ILE A 9 1.41 0.40 -3.48
CA ILE A 9 2.13 1.66 -3.33
C ILE A 9 3.55 1.42 -2.80
N ARG A 10 4.45 2.35 -3.12
CA ARG A 10 5.75 2.47 -2.49
C ARG A 10 5.73 3.67 -1.53
N LEU A 11 6.08 3.42 -0.27
CA LEU A 11 6.23 4.43 0.76
C LEU A 11 7.55 5.20 0.58
N ALA A 12 7.63 6.38 1.18
CA ALA A 12 8.82 7.24 1.15
C ALA A 12 10.06 6.59 1.80
N ASP A 13 9.86 5.61 2.70
CA ASP A 13 10.93 4.81 3.30
C ASP A 13 11.39 3.62 2.43
N GLY A 14 10.80 3.45 1.25
CA GLY A 14 11.14 2.43 0.27
C GLY A 14 10.34 1.12 0.38
N ARG A 15 9.57 0.92 1.45
CA ARG A 15 8.70 -0.26 1.58
C ARG A 15 7.55 -0.22 0.58
N GLU A 16 7.11 -1.39 0.15
CA GLU A 16 5.90 -1.54 -0.66
C GLU A 16 4.78 -2.14 0.19
N GLY A 17 3.55 -1.76 -0.12
CA GLY A 17 2.37 -2.32 0.54
C GLY A 17 1.10 -2.11 -0.26
N THR A 18 0.05 -2.83 0.12
CA THR A 18 -1.24 -2.81 -0.56
C THR A 18 -2.24 -2.00 0.25
N ILE A 19 -2.96 -1.07 -0.39
CA ILE A 19 -4.05 -0.35 0.29
C ILE A 19 -5.19 -1.34 0.53
N VAL A 20 -5.55 -1.59 1.78
CA VAL A 20 -6.64 -2.52 2.13
C VAL A 20 -7.88 -1.84 2.70
N ASN A 21 -7.77 -0.56 3.08
CA ASN A 21 -8.89 0.26 3.52
C ASN A 21 -8.56 1.75 3.36
N ILE A 22 -9.59 2.57 3.11
CA ILE A 22 -9.49 4.02 3.01
C ILE A 22 -10.45 4.66 4.00
N GLN A 23 -9.94 5.58 4.81
CA GLN A 23 -10.74 6.30 5.79
C GLN A 23 -10.49 7.80 5.67
N ASP A 24 -11.53 8.60 5.92
CA ASP A 24 -11.41 10.04 6.05
C ASP A 24 -11.53 10.42 7.53
N ASP A 25 -10.59 11.24 8.02
CA ASP A 25 -10.60 11.77 9.38
C ASP A 25 -10.35 13.28 9.39
N ARG A 26 -10.20 13.86 10.59
CA ARG A 26 -10.00 15.32 10.76
C ARG A 26 -8.72 15.85 10.09
N ARG A 27 -7.79 14.97 9.74
CA ARG A 27 -6.52 15.29 9.08
C ARG A 27 -6.57 14.99 7.57
N GLY A 28 -7.73 14.60 7.05
CA GLY A 28 -7.97 14.23 5.66
C GLY A 28 -7.98 12.72 5.46
N ARG A 29 -7.66 12.28 4.24
CA ARG A 29 -7.69 10.86 3.88
C ARG A 29 -6.50 10.10 4.45
N ALA A 30 -6.74 8.88 4.91
CA ALA A 30 -5.75 7.91 5.39
C ALA A 30 -5.96 6.56 4.70
N PHE A 31 -4.87 5.82 4.55
CA PHE A 31 -4.84 4.53 3.84
C PHE A 31 -4.27 3.48 4.78
N LEU A 32 -5.04 2.45 5.13
CA LEU A 32 -4.50 1.27 5.82
C LEU A 32 -3.74 0.43 4.82
N ILE A 33 -2.47 0.12 5.13
CA ILE A 33 -1.58 -0.57 4.22
C ILE A 33 -1.19 -1.93 4.79
N GLU A 34 -1.47 -2.99 4.04
CA GLU A 34 -0.89 -4.32 4.27
C GLU A 34 0.59 -4.30 3.89
N LEU A 35 1.44 -4.78 4.78
CA LEU A 35 2.89 -4.88 4.60
C LEU A 35 3.33 -6.33 4.78
N ASP A 36 4.18 -6.81 3.86
CA ASP A 36 4.75 -8.16 3.94
C ASP A 36 5.51 -8.37 5.26
N GLY A 37 5.21 -9.47 5.94
CA GLY A 37 5.86 -9.84 7.22
C GLY A 37 5.39 -9.02 8.44
N VAL A 38 4.32 -8.24 8.30
CA VAL A 38 3.70 -7.50 9.40
C VAL A 38 2.32 -8.10 9.71
N GLU A 39 2.06 -8.38 10.98
CA GLU A 39 0.77 -8.89 11.44
C GLU A 39 -0.35 -7.88 11.18
N PHE A 40 -1.56 -8.37 10.92
CA PHE A 40 -2.73 -7.56 10.57
C PHE A 40 -2.99 -6.39 11.55
N PHE A 41 -2.82 -6.65 12.85
CA PHE A 41 -3.05 -5.64 13.89
C PHE A 41 -2.01 -4.51 13.91
N ASP A 42 -0.85 -4.73 13.27
CA ASP A 42 0.28 -3.80 13.21
C ASP A 42 0.37 -3.06 11.86
N TRP A 43 -0.61 -3.26 10.97
CA TRP A 43 -0.66 -2.55 9.69
C TRP A 43 -0.87 -1.04 9.89
N PRO A 44 -0.02 -0.20 9.28
CA PRO A 44 -0.08 1.24 9.50
C PRO A 44 -1.15 1.93 8.65
N TYR A 45 -1.73 2.99 9.21
CA TYR A 45 -2.37 4.02 8.40
C TYR A 45 -1.33 5.03 7.93
N VAL A 46 -1.27 5.26 6.62
CA VAL A 46 -0.38 6.26 5.99
C VAL A 46 -1.21 7.37 5.33
N ARG A 47 -0.55 8.48 5.00
CA ARG A 47 -1.13 9.61 4.26
C ARG A 47 -0.50 9.75 2.90
N GLU A 48 -1.13 10.52 2.01
CA GLU A 48 -0.61 10.76 0.66
C GLU A 48 0.83 11.31 0.67
N ALA A 49 1.21 12.09 1.69
CA ALA A 49 2.56 12.61 1.86
C ALA A 49 3.63 11.53 2.18
N ASP A 50 3.21 10.37 2.70
CA ASP A 50 4.09 9.24 3.01
C ASP A 50 4.29 8.32 1.79
N ILE A 51 3.58 8.58 0.68
CA ILE A 51 3.55 7.73 -0.51
C ILE A 51 4.43 8.33 -1.60
N ALA A 52 5.48 7.60 -1.98
CA ALA A 52 6.41 8.02 -3.02
C ALA A 52 5.85 7.76 -4.43
N ALA A 53 5.17 6.62 -4.64
CA ALA A 53 4.63 6.24 -5.94
C ALA A 53 3.52 5.18 -5.81
N VAL A 54 2.66 5.08 -6.83
CA VAL A 54 1.89 3.88 -7.09
C VAL A 54 2.71 2.95 -7.98
N VAL A 55 2.92 1.73 -7.50
CA VAL A 55 3.66 0.68 -8.20
C VAL A 55 2.73 -0.09 -9.14
N TRP A 56 1.47 -0.23 -8.76
CA TRP A 56 0.44 -0.87 -9.58
C TRP A 56 -0.97 -0.39 -9.20
N HIS A 57 -1.82 -0.15 -10.20
CA HIS A 57 -3.20 0.25 -9.98
C HIS A 57 -4.17 -0.91 -10.16
N ALA A 58 -5.07 -1.10 -9.19
CA ALA A 58 -6.12 -2.12 -9.25
C ALA A 58 -7.05 -1.97 -10.46
N ALA A 59 -7.26 -0.72 -10.88
CA ALA A 59 -8.05 -0.40 -12.07
C ALA A 59 -7.45 -0.93 -13.37
N ASP A 60 -6.15 -1.25 -13.40
CA ASP A 60 -5.50 -1.79 -14.59
C ASP A 60 -5.95 -3.23 -14.89
N LYS A 61 -6.62 -3.89 -13.94
CA LYS A 61 -7.17 -5.27 -14.05
C LYS A 61 -6.15 -6.30 -14.54
N THR A 62 -4.87 -6.01 -14.34
CA THR A 62 -3.75 -6.94 -14.56
C THR A 62 -3.41 -7.63 -13.24
N ALA A 63 -2.53 -8.64 -13.24
CA ALA A 63 -2.01 -9.12 -11.97
C ALA A 63 -1.08 -8.05 -11.38
N PRO A 64 -1.10 -7.77 -10.07
CA PRO A 64 -0.08 -6.94 -9.45
C PRO A 64 1.30 -7.55 -9.72
N PRO A 65 2.37 -6.74 -9.81
CA PRO A 65 3.71 -7.26 -9.91
C PRO A 65 3.94 -8.22 -8.74
N ARG A 66 4.35 -9.46 -9.04
CA ARG A 66 4.70 -10.42 -7.98
C ARG A 66 5.84 -9.79 -7.19
N THR A 67 5.57 -9.32 -5.98
CA THR A 67 6.61 -9.00 -5.01
C THR A 67 7.50 -10.23 -4.95
N LYS A 68 8.80 -10.05 -5.25
CA LYS A 68 9.76 -11.16 -5.21
C LYS A 68 9.69 -11.78 -3.82
N THR A 69 8.99 -12.90 -3.70
CA THR A 69 9.20 -13.82 -2.58
C THR A 69 10.67 -14.20 -2.67
N VAL A 70 11.50 -13.63 -1.79
CA VAL A 70 12.82 -14.17 -1.53
C VAL A 70 12.56 -15.48 -0.82
N LEU A 71 12.41 -16.55 -1.61
CA LEU A 71 12.59 -17.92 -1.12
C LEU A 71 14.03 -18.00 -0.66
N SER A 72 14.25 -17.78 0.64
CA SER A 72 15.49 -18.15 1.30
C SER A 72 15.67 -19.66 1.11
N ALA A 73 16.76 -20.03 0.44
CA ALA A 73 17.22 -21.40 0.24
C ALA A 73 17.67 -22.05 1.57
#